data_AF-A0A8C6N2L3-F1
#
_entry.id   AF-A0A8C6N2L3-F1
#
_cell.length_a   1.000
_cell.length_b   1.000
_cell.length_c   1.000
_cell.angle_alpha   90.00
_cell.angle_beta   90.00
_cell.angle_gamma   90.00
#
_symmetry.space_group_name_H-M   'P 1'
#
loop_
_entity.id
_entity.type
_entity.pdbx_description
1 polymer ?
#
loop_
_entity_poly.entity_id
_entity_poly.type
_entity_poly.pdbx_seq_one_letter_code
_entity_poly.pdbx_strand_id
1 'polypeptide(L)'
;MAKFIRNFSEKAPSMVAAAMTYSKPRSATFWHYTKVELVPPTPSEIPTAIQSVKKIIQSAKTDNFKHLTVKEAVLNGLVATEVWMCFYIREIIGKCGIVGYDV
;
A
#
# COMPACT_ATOMS: atom_id res chain seq x y z
N MET A 1 27.79 32.14 -12.04
CA MET A 1 27.53 30.80 -11.46
C MET A 1 27.77 30.74 -9.94
N ALA A 2 28.93 31.16 -9.42
CA ALA A 2 29.25 31.05 -7.99
C ALA A 2 28.27 31.78 -7.03
N LYS A 3 27.82 33.00 -7.35
CA LYS A 3 26.83 33.73 -6.52
C LYS A 3 25.46 33.05 -6.46
N PHE A 4 25.04 32.39 -7.54
CA PHE A 4 23.78 31.66 -7.61
C PHE A 4 23.82 30.39 -6.75
N ILE A 5 24.92 29.63 -6.82
CA ILE A 5 25.15 28.45 -5.99
C ILE A 5 25.21 28.83 -4.51
N ARG A 6 25.85 29.97 -4.18
CA ARG A 6 25.93 30.46 -2.80
C ARG A 6 24.56 30.87 -2.25
N ASN A 7 23.77 31.64 -3.02
CA ASN A 7 22.41 32.01 -2.65
C ASN A 7 21.48 30.78 -2.52
N PHE A 8 21.68 29.76 -3.35
CA PHE A 8 20.92 28.50 -3.27
C PHE A 8 21.32 27.71 -2.02
N SER A 9 22.61 27.62 -1.70
CA SER A 9 23.10 26.98 -0.48
C SER A 9 22.62 27.70 0.79
N GLU A 10 22.43 29.02 0.75
CA GLU A 10 21.89 29.79 1.88
C GLU A 10 20.37 29.62 2.03
N LYS A 11 19.63 29.38 0.95
CA LYS A 11 18.17 29.16 0.95
C LYS A 11 17.76 27.69 1.03
N ALA A 12 18.66 26.74 0.77
CA ALA A 12 18.39 25.32 0.87
C ALA A 12 17.97 24.89 2.30
N PRO A 13 18.60 25.37 3.39
CA PRO A 13 18.21 24.99 4.75
C PRO A 13 16.79 25.43 5.10
N SER A 14 16.36 26.62 4.67
CA SER A 14 15.01 27.12 4.94
C SER A 14 13.95 26.36 4.12
N MET A 15 14.28 25.95 2.89
CA MET A 15 13.41 25.13 2.06
C MET A 15 13.28 23.70 2.60
N VAL A 16 14.36 23.10 3.11
CA VAL A 16 14.33 21.81 3.82
C VAL A 16 13.52 21.90 5.10
N ALA A 17 13.69 22.97 5.88
CA ALA A 17 12.89 23.21 7.08
C ALA A 17 11.40 23.33 6.76
N ALA A 18 11.03 24.05 5.69
CA ALA A 18 9.66 24.15 5.21
C ALA A 18 9.10 22.80 4.72
N ALA A 19 9.91 22.01 4.02
CA ALA A 19 9.52 20.66 3.61
C ALA A 19 9.32 19.73 4.81
N MET A 20 10.14 19.85 5.85
CA MET A 20 10.01 19.08 7.09
C MET A 20 8.77 19.47 7.89
N THR A 21 8.46 20.77 8.02
CA THR A 21 7.24 21.22 8.71
C THR A 21 5.98 20.79 7.97
N TYR A 22 6.01 20.74 6.64
CA TYR A 22 4.91 20.21 5.83
C TYR A 22 4.78 18.68 5.91
N SER A 23 5.90 17.94 5.84
CA SER A 23 5.89 16.48 5.75
C SER A 23 5.64 15.78 7.08
N LYS A 24 6.07 16.38 8.20
CA LYS A 24 5.89 15.82 9.55
C LYS A 24 4.45 15.47 9.90
N PRO A 25 3.47 16.39 9.82
CA PRO A 25 2.09 16.08 10.19
C PRO A 25 1.49 15.01 9.25
N ARG A 26 1.80 15.07 7.96
CA ARG A 26 1.28 14.11 6.96
C ARG A 26 1.83 12.70 7.16
N SER A 27 3.11 12.60 7.51
CA SER A 27 3.76 11.34 7.85
C SER A 27 3.24 10.77 9.18
N ALA A 28 2.92 11.64 10.15
CA ALA A 28 2.32 11.22 11.41
C ALA A 28 0.90 10.65 11.21
N THR A 29 0.08 11.29 10.38
CA THR A 29 -1.23 10.75 10.00
C THR A 29 -1.09 9.41 9.28
N PHE A 30 -0.17 9.29 8.33
CA PHE A 30 0.13 8.02 7.67
C PHE A 30 0.51 6.94 8.69
N TRP A 31 1.43 7.25 9.61
CA TRP A 31 1.89 6.33 10.66
C TRP A 31 0.78 5.88 11.61
N HIS A 32 -0.21 6.75 11.87
CA HIS A 32 -1.36 6.39 12.69
C HIS A 32 -2.22 5.29 12.03
N TYR A 33 -2.51 5.43 10.73
CA TYR A 33 -3.33 4.44 10.01
C TYR A 33 -2.56 3.17 9.66
N THR A 34 -1.29 3.27 9.26
CA THR A 34 -0.47 2.09 8.96
C THR A 34 -0.33 1.15 10.15
N LYS A 35 -0.29 1.69 11.37
CA LYS A 35 -0.24 0.90 12.61
C LYS A 35 -1.50 0.09 12.90
N VAL A 36 -2.64 0.44 12.32
CA VAL A 36 -3.89 -0.27 12.58
C VAL A 36 -4.26 -1.17 11.41
N GLU A 37 -4.00 -0.73 10.18
CA GLU A 37 -4.46 -1.42 8.97
C GLU A 37 -3.40 -2.29 8.29
N LEU A 38 -2.11 -1.93 8.41
CA LEU A 38 -1.00 -2.64 7.76
C LEU A 38 -0.19 -3.51 8.73
N VAL A 39 -0.65 -3.66 9.98
CA VAL A 39 0.00 -4.55 10.95
C VAL A 39 -0.27 -5.99 10.56
N PRO A 40 0.75 -6.87 10.59
CA PRO A 40 0.55 -8.28 10.33
C PRO A 40 -0.53 -8.82 11.29
N PRO A 41 -1.53 -9.53 10.77
CA PRO A 41 -2.66 -10.00 11.57
C PRO A 41 -2.18 -10.90 12.71
N THR A 42 -2.91 -10.89 13.81
CA THR A 42 -2.59 -11.76 14.95
C THR A 42 -2.85 -13.21 14.54
N PRO A 43 -2.05 -14.20 14.98
CA PRO A 43 -2.25 -15.60 14.59
C PRO A 43 -3.67 -16.14 14.84
N SER A 44 -4.37 -15.58 15.83
CA SER A 44 -5.77 -15.90 16.15
C SER A 44 -6.78 -15.49 15.08
N GLU A 45 -6.43 -14.59 14.16
CA GLU A 45 -7.31 -14.10 13.09
C GLU A 45 -7.18 -14.93 11.80
N ILE A 46 -6.11 -15.73 11.70
CA ILE A 46 -5.85 -16.62 10.55
C ILE A 46 -6.97 -17.65 10.34
N PRO A 47 -7.49 -18.34 11.38
CA PRO A 47 -8.59 -19.29 11.20
C PRO A 47 -9.85 -18.63 10.65
N THR A 48 -10.17 -17.41 11.10
CA THR A 48 -11.30 -16.63 10.62
C THR A 48 -11.14 -16.25 9.15
N ALA A 49 -9.94 -15.82 8.74
CA ALA A 49 -9.64 -15.54 7.33
C ALA A 49 -9.81 -16.80 6.45
N ILE A 50 -9.33 -17.96 6.90
CA ILE A 50 -9.48 -19.23 6.17
C ILE A 50 -10.97 -19.60 6.03
N GLN A 51 -11.77 -19.40 7.08
CA GLN A 51 -13.21 -19.66 7.03
C GLN A 51 -13.92 -18.74 6.03
N SER A 52 -13.57 -17.45 6.00
CA SER A 52 -14.10 -16.49 5.02
C SER A 52 -13.79 -16.90 3.58
N VAL A 53 -12.57 -17.35 3.30
CA VAL A 53 -12.19 -17.86 1.97
C VAL A 53 -13.00 -19.10 1.59
N LYS A 54 -13.18 -20.05 2.52
CA LYS A 54 -14.02 -21.25 2.29
C LYS A 54 -15.45 -20.88 1.92
N LYS A 55 -16.03 -19.87 2.60
CA LYS A 55 -17.38 -19.37 2.30
C LYS A 55 -17.46 -18.77 0.89
N ILE A 56 -16.47 -17.99 0.47
CA ILE A 56 -16.39 -17.43 -0.89
C ILE A 56 -16.35 -18.55 -1.93
N ILE A 57 -15.53 -19.58 -1.71
CA ILE A 57 -15.43 -20.74 -2.61
C ILE A 57 -16.76 -21.49 -2.68
N GLN A 58 -17.45 -21.67 -1.56
CA GLN A 58 -18.76 -22.30 -1.53
C GLN A 58 -19.81 -21.47 -2.27
N SER A 59 -19.85 -20.15 -2.07
CA SER A 59 -20.72 -19.23 -2.81
C SER A 59 -20.44 -19.23 -4.31
N ALA A 60 -19.17 -19.37 -4.71
CA ALA A 60 -18.79 -19.53 -6.10
C ALA A 60 -19.28 -20.86 -6.70
N LYS A 61 -19.16 -21.98 -5.96
CA LYS A 61 -19.66 -23.29 -6.38
C LYS A 61 -21.19 -23.37 -6.51
N THR A 62 -21.91 -22.61 -5.68
CA THR A 62 -23.39 -22.58 -5.68
C THR A 62 -23.95 -21.58 -6.71
N ASP A 63 -23.14 -21.08 -7.65
CA ASP A 63 -23.56 -20.14 -8.70
C ASP A 63 -24.16 -18.79 -8.20
N ASN A 64 -24.02 -18.49 -6.90
CA ASN A 64 -24.59 -17.30 -6.27
C ASN A 64 -23.86 -16.00 -6.68
N PHE A 65 -22.69 -16.12 -7.32
CA PHE A 65 -21.96 -14.99 -7.87
C PHE A 65 -22.75 -14.17 -8.92
N LYS A 66 -23.78 -14.77 -9.54
CA LYS A 66 -24.67 -14.08 -10.50
C LYS A 66 -25.64 -13.09 -9.86
N HIS A 67 -25.84 -13.15 -8.54
CA HIS A 67 -26.68 -12.21 -7.80
C HIS A 67 -25.92 -10.96 -7.31
N LEU A 68 -24.59 -10.91 -7.50
CA LEU A 68 -23.79 -9.76 -7.09
C LEU A 68 -24.07 -8.56 -8.00
N THR A 69 -24.25 -7.39 -7.38
CA THR A 69 -24.39 -6.15 -8.13
C THR A 69 -23.06 -5.76 -8.77
N VAL A 70 -23.08 -5.10 -9.93
CA VAL A 70 -21.86 -4.69 -10.66
C VAL A 70 -20.93 -3.85 -9.78
N LYS A 71 -21.49 -3.00 -8.91
CA LYS A 71 -20.71 -2.19 -7.96
C LYS A 71 -19.89 -3.07 -7.00
N GLU A 72 -20.51 -4.11 -6.45
CA GLU A 72 -19.88 -5.03 -5.52
C GLU A 72 -18.80 -5.89 -6.21
N ALA A 73 -19.07 -6.34 -7.43
CA ALA A 73 -18.09 -7.06 -8.24
C ALA A 73 -16.85 -6.20 -8.55
N VAL A 74 -17.05 -4.92 -8.91
CA VAL A 74 -15.96 -3.98 -9.18
C VAL A 74 -15.15 -3.69 -7.92
N LEU A 75 -15.80 -3.48 -6.77
CA LEU A 75 -15.11 -3.28 -5.49
C LEU A 75 -14.27 -4.49 -5.10
N ASN A 76 -14.83 -5.70 -5.20
CA ASN A 76 -14.09 -6.93 -4.93
C ASN A 76 -12.93 -7.13 -5.92
N GLY A 77 -13.11 -6.77 -7.18
CA GLY A 77 -12.05 -6.80 -8.20
C GLY A 77 -10.92 -5.81 -7.92
N LEU A 78 -11.25 -4.61 -7.43
CA LEU A 78 -10.26 -3.59 -7.07
C LEU A 78 -9.40 -4.05 -5.88
N VAL A 79 -10.04 -4.58 -4.83
CA VAL A 79 -9.34 -5.15 -3.67
C VAL A 79 -8.47 -6.34 -4.08
N ALA A 80 -8.96 -7.23 -4.96
CA ALA A 80 -8.16 -8.34 -5.47
C ALA A 80 -6.93 -7.85 -6.25
N THR A 81 -7.09 -6.79 -7.05
CA THR A 81 -5.99 -6.18 -7.80
C THR A 81 -4.97 -5.53 -6.87
N GLU A 82 -5.42 -4.86 -5.81
CA GLU A 82 -4.55 -4.26 -4.78
C GLU A 82 -3.68 -5.33 -4.10
N VAL A 83 -4.28 -6.46 -3.68
CA VAL A 83 -3.54 -7.59 -3.10
C VAL A 83 -2.51 -8.15 -4.09
N TRP A 84 -2.86 -8.18 -5.38
CA TRP A 84 -1.95 -8.61 -6.44
C TRP A 84 -0.77 -7.64 -6.62
N MET A 85 -1.00 -6.33 -6.54
CA MET A 85 0.06 -5.32 -6.54
C MET A 85 0.99 -5.46 -5.33
N CYS A 86 0.46 -5.79 -4.14
CA CYS A 86 1.28 -6.08 -2.95
C CYS A 86 2.27 -7.24 -3.15
N PHE A 87 1.91 -8.24 -3.98
CA PHE A 87 2.84 -9.31 -4.36
C PHE A 87 4.02 -8.78 -5.19
N TYR A 88 3.76 -7.90 -6.16
CA TYR A 88 4.83 -7.27 -6.96
C TYR A 88 5.72 -6.34 -6.13
N ILE A 89 5.16 -5.62 -5.15
CA ILE A 89 5.96 -4.81 -4.22
C ILE A 89 6.92 -5.71 -3.43
N ARG A 90 6.45 -6.89 -2.99
CA ARG A 90 7.32 -7.88 -2.34
C ARG A 90 8.40 -8.41 -3.29
N GLU A 91 8.09 -8.61 -4.57
CA GLU A 91 9.08 -9.00 -5.58
C GLU A 91 10.15 -7.92 -5.76
N ILE A 92 9.76 -6.64 -5.85
CA ILE A 92 10.69 -5.50 -5.93
C ILE A 92 11.64 -5.47 -4.73
N ILE A 93 11.13 -5.73 -3.52
CA ILE A 93 11.96 -5.83 -2.30
C ILE A 93 12.91 -7.04 -2.40
N GLY A 94 12.43 -8.21 -2.85
CA GLY A 94 13.24 -9.41 -3.00
C GLY A 94 14.35 -9.29 -4.05
N LYS A 95 14.11 -8.49 -5.09
CA LYS A 95 15.07 -8.17 -6.15
C LYS A 95 16.02 -7.03 -5.79
N CYS A 96 15.70 -6.26 -4.74
CA CYS A 96 16.38 -5.01 -4.39
C CYS A 96 16.47 -4.00 -5.54
N GLY A 97 15.51 -4.00 -6.48
CA GLY A 97 15.58 -3.21 -7.70
C GLY A 97 14.19 -2.83 -8.21
N ILE A 98 14.02 -1.55 -8.58
CA ILE A 98 12.75 -1.03 -9.11
C ILE A 98 12.55 -1.44 -10.57
N VAL A 99 13.64 -1.64 -11.32
CA VAL A 99 13.61 -1.97 -12.75
C VAL A 99 14.46 -3.19 -13.01
N GLY A 100 13.86 -4.22 -13.62
CA GLY A 100 14.58 -5.42 -14.05
C GLY A 100 15.13 -6.26 -12.90
N TYR A 101 15.78 -7.38 -13.25
CA TYR A 101 16.74 -8.04 -12.37
C TYR A 101 18.11 -7.45 -12.71
N ASP A 102 18.93 -7.20 -11.69
CA ASP A 102 20.34 -6.88 -11.89
C ASP A 102 21.03 -8.18 -12.34
N VAL A 103 21.37 -8.27 -13.63
CA VAL A 103 21.97 -9.46 -14.29
C VAL A 103 23.37 -9.16 -14.78
#